data_AF-A0AAU2ILM3-F1
#
_entry.id   AF-A0AAU2ILM3-F1
#
_cell.length_a   1.000
_cell.length_b   1.000
_cell.length_c   1.000
_cell.angle_alpha   90.00
_cell.angle_beta   90.00
_cell.angle_gamma   90.00
#
_symmetry.space_group_name_H-M   'P 1'
#
loop_
_entity.id
_entity.type
_entity.pdbx_description
1 polymer ?
#
loop_
_entity_poly.entity_id
_entity_poly.type
_entity_poly.pdbx_seq_one_letter_code
_entity_poly.pdbx_strand_id
1 'polypeptide(L)' 'METLKPVMQGVAVRLVISRAYSLSMCLSLRDGITDPLVVRAAPFTDTDEPVE' A
#
# COMPACT_ATOMS: atom_id res chain seq x y z
N MET A 1 9.72 -19.77 18.44
CA MET A 1 9.98 -18.45 17.84
C MET A 1 8.75 -18.10 17.05
N GLU A 2 7.99 -17.10 17.48
CA GLU A 2 6.78 -16.68 16.76
C GLU A 2 7.20 -16.01 15.45
N THR A 3 6.69 -16.52 14.34
CA THR A 3 6.90 -15.93 13.02
C THR A 3 6.04 -14.68 12.93
N LEU A 4 6.67 -13.51 12.98
CA LEU A 4 6.03 -12.24 12.69
C LEU A 4 5.50 -12.30 11.25
N LYS A 5 4.20 -12.49 11.09
CA LYS A 5 3.56 -12.44 9.78
C LYS A 5 3.45 -10.97 9.36
N PRO A 6 3.83 -10.60 8.13
CA PRO A 6 3.66 -9.24 7.66
C PRO A 6 2.15 -8.97 7.56
N VAL A 7 1.67 -7.98 8.31
CA VAL A 7 0.28 -7.52 8.17
C VAL A 7 0.20 -6.75 6.86
N MET A 8 -0.74 -7.14 6.01
CA MET A 8 -0.96 -6.52 4.72
C MET A 8 -2.35 -5.90 4.72
N GLN A 9 -2.42 -4.57 4.63
CA GLN A 9 -3.69 -3.84 4.63
C GLN A 9 -3.81 -3.01 3.35
N GLY A 10 -4.91 -3.22 2.62
CA GLY A 10 -5.29 -2.40 1.48
C GLY A 10 -6.03 -1.15 1.96
N VAL A 11 -5.59 0.03 1.51
CA VAL A 11 -6.23 1.31 1.84
C VAL A 11 -6.58 2.03 0.54
N ALA A 12 -7.84 2.45 0.40
CA ALA A 12 -8.26 3.30 -0.71
C ALA A 12 -7.74 4.73 -0.48
N VAL A 13 -7.04 5.29 -1.47
CA VAL A 13 -6.44 6.63 -1.40
C VAL A 13 -6.71 7.40 -2.70
N ARG A 14 -6.47 8.72 -2.67
CA ARG A 14 -6.58 9.58 -3.85
C ARG A 14 -5.26 10.28 -4.14
N LEU A 15 -4.73 10.06 -5.35
CA LEU A 15 -3.62 10.83 -5.89
C LEU A 15 -4.15 12.15 -6.46
N VAL A 16 -3.81 13.26 -5.81
CA VAL A 16 -4.20 14.60 -6.27
C VAL A 16 -3.14 15.11 -7.24
N ILE A 17 -3.50 15.24 -8.51
CA ILE A 17 -2.59 15.70 -9.59
C ILE A 17 -2.76 17.20 -9.82
N SER A 18 -3.99 17.70 -9.73
CA SER A 18 -4.30 19.13 -9.81
C SER A 18 -5.53 19.47 -8.98
N ARG A 19 -5.86 20.76 -8.87
CA ARG A 19 -7.06 21.22 -8.16
C ARG A 19 -8.36 20.60 -8.68
N ALA A 20 -8.42 20.27 -9.98
CA ALA A 20 -9.62 19.72 -10.62
C ALA A 20 -9.51 18.22 -10.91
N TYR A 21 -8.34 17.60 -10.69
CA TYR A 21 -8.10 16.22 -11.09
C TYR A 21 -7.44 15.41 -9.97
N SER A 22 -8.13 14.34 -9.57
CA SER A 22 -7.65 13.34 -8.63
C SER A 22 -7.92 11.95 -9.16
N LEU A 23 -6.98 11.03 -8.99
CA LEU A 23 -7.10 9.63 -9.35
C LEU A 23 -7.32 8.79 -8.08
N SER A 24 -8.30 7.88 -8.10
CA SER A 24 -8.48 6.88 -7.04
C SER A 24 -7.47 5.75 -7.24
N MET A 25 -6.79 5.34 -6.17
CA MET A 25 -5.84 4.22 -6.19
C MET A 25 -5.90 3.44 -4.89
N CYS A 26 -5.30 2.25 -4.87
CA CYS A 26 -5.17 1.43 -3.67
C CYS A 26 -3.71 1.46 -3.19
N LEU A 27 -3.52 1.45 -1.88
CA LEU A 27 -2.21 1.42 -1.25
C LEU A 27 -2.12 0.14 -0.43
N SER A 28 -1.14 -0.71 -0.72
CA SER A 28 -0.79 -1.85 0.12
C SER A 28 0.19 -1.39 1.18
N LEU A 29 -0.23 -1.44 2.44
CA LEU A 29 0.65 -1.21 3.59
C LEU A 29 1.16 -2.56 4.07
N ARG A 30 2.49 -2.68 4.19
CA ARG A 30 3.16 -3.83 4.79
C ARG A 30 4.04 -3.38 5.93
N ASP A 31 3.82 -3.95 7.11
CA ASP A 31 4.75 -3.79 8.22
C ASP A 31 6.05 -4.52 7.92
N GLY A 32 7.16 -3.80 8.07
CA GLY A 32 8.48 -4.40 7.97
C GLY A 32 8.72 -5.34 9.15
N ILE A 33 8.74 -6.66 8.91
CA ILE A 33 9.10 -7.64 9.96
C ILE A 33 10.48 -7.32 10.57
N THR A 34 11.36 -6.69 9.80
CA THR A 34 12.71 -6.31 10.19
C THR A 34 12.75 -4.99 10.98
N ASP A 35 11.73 -4.13 10.88
CA ASP A 35 11.66 -2.86 11.60
C ASP A 35 10.18 -2.48 11.88
N PRO A 36 9.72 -2.61 13.14
CA PRO A 36 8.32 -2.36 13.52
C PRO A 36 7.91 -0.89 13.42
N LEU A 37 8.85 0.03 13.17
CA LEU A 37 8.57 1.45 12.94
C LEU A 37 8.52 1.80 11.45
N VAL A 38 8.88 0.87 10.56
CA VAL A 38 8.88 1.09 9.12
C VAL A 38 7.65 0.43 8.50
N VAL A 39 6.74 1.29 8.04
CA VAL A 39 5.62 0.89 7.19
C VAL A 39 6.01 1.09 5.73
N ARG A 40 6.00 0.00 4.95
CA ARG A 40 6.20 0.07 3.50
C ARG A 40 4.86 0.26 2.82
N ALA A 41 4.79 1.23 1.93
CA ALA A 41 3.60 1.54 1.15
C ALA A 41 3.85 1.28 -0.34
N ALA A 42 3.01 0.48 -0.97
CA ALA A 42 3.04 0.21 -2.41
C ALA A 42 1.71 0.64 -3.05
N PRO A 43 1.69 1.71 -3.86
CA PRO A 43 0.49 2.10 -4.60
C PRO A 43 0.27 1.17 -5.78
N PHE A 44 -0.99 0.84 -6.06
CA PHE A 44 -1.41 0.10 -7.24
C PHE A 44 -2.75 0.66 -7.73
N THR A 45 -2.95 0.59 -9.05
CA THR A 45 -4.23 0.91 -9.68
C THR A 45 -5.00 -0.40 -9.88
N ASP A 46 -6.33 -0.38 -10.00
CA ASP A 46 -7.15 -1.60 -10.24
C ASP A 46 -6.77 -2.31 -11.57
N THR A 47 -6.02 -1.63 -12.43
CA THR A 47 -5.42 -2.15 -13.67
C THR A 47 -4.05 -2.79 -13.51
N ASP A 48 -3.35 -2.53 -12.39
CA ASP A 48 -2.14 -3.26 -12.02
C ASP A 48 -2.59 -4.48 -11.21
N GLU A 49 -2.98 -5.55 -11.89
CA GLU A 49 -2.94 -6.87 -11.25
C GLU A 49 -1.52 -7.06 -10.68
N PRO A 50 -1.39 -7.39 -9.38
CA PRO A 50 -0.08 -7.67 -8.83
C PRO A 50 0.44 -8.93 -9.51
N VAL A 51 1.44 -8.79 -10.38
CA VAL A 51 2.23 -9.93 -10.84
C VAL A 51 2.88 -10.53 -9.60
N GLU A 52 2.44 -11.75 -9.28
CA GLU A 52 2.89 -12.58 -8.17
C GLU A 52 4.40 -12.81 -8.18
#